data_AF-F7FLT8-F1
#
_entry.id   AF-F7FLT8-F1
#
_cell.length_a   1.000
_cell.length_b   1.000
_cell.length_c   1.000
_cell.angle_alpha   90.00
_cell.angle_beta   90.00
_cell.angle_gamma   90.00
#
_symmetry.space_group_name_H-M   'P 1'
#
loop_
_entity.id
_entity.type
_entity.pdbx_description
1 polymer ?
#
loop_
_entity_poly.entity_id
_entity_poly.type
_entity_poly.pdbx_seq_one_letter_code
_entity_poly.pdbx_strand_id
1 'polypeptide(L)'
;MNLTLSLQSSTGERQGTYHLLLLPFLSNHFASLHLLGNRLHPDPDLWRCKCLVILYHFCSSWSQICCWSARWSLSLPSVTFPILDNASHLCPPGTPWSPHDRQEDSLNLEFPFPFLDLTPRMLRRLLERPCTLALLVGSQLAVMMYLSLGGFRSLSALFGRDQGPTFDYSHPRDVYSNLSHLPGAPGGPPAPQDLPYCPERSPLLVGPVSVSFSPVPSLAEIVERNPRVEPGGRYRPAGCEPRSRTAIIVPHRAREHHLRLLLYHLHPFLQRQQLAYGIYVIHQAGNGTFNRAKLLNVGVREALRDEEWDCLFLHDVDLLPENDHNLYVCDPRGPRHVAVAMNKFGYSLPYPQYFGGVSALTPDQYLKMNGFPNEYWGWGGEDDDIATRVRLAGMKISRPPTSVGHYKMVKHRGDKGNEENPHRFDLLVRTQNSWTQDGMNSLTYRLLARELGPLYTNITADIGTDPRGPRAPSGPRYPPGSSQAFRQEMLQRQPPARPGPPPTANHTALRGSH
;
A
#
# COMPACT_ATOMS: atom_id res chain seq x y z
N MET A 1 15.85 21.74 30.80
CA MET A 1 15.67 21.57 32.27
C MET A 1 14.81 20.34 32.48
N ASN A 2 15.36 19.27 33.05
CA ASN A 2 14.58 18.07 33.40
C ASN A 2 13.89 18.32 34.73
N LEU A 3 12.56 18.34 34.73
CA LEU A 3 11.75 18.38 35.95
C LEU A 3 11.39 16.94 36.32
N THR A 4 11.97 16.45 37.41
CA THR A 4 11.64 15.16 38.02
C THR A 4 10.56 15.39 39.08
N LEU A 5 9.34 14.90 38.86
CA LEU A 5 8.28 14.89 39.87
C LEU A 5 8.22 13.50 40.50
N SER A 6 8.49 13.42 41.81
CA SER A 6 8.31 12.22 42.62
C SER A 6 6.93 12.29 43.29
N LEU A 7 6.07 11.31 43.02
CA LEU A 7 4.80 11.09 43.72
C LEU A 7 4.96 9.87 44.61
N GLN A 8 4.83 10.07 45.92
CA GLN A 8 4.83 9.01 46.93
C GLN A 8 3.38 8.51 47.10
N SER A 9 3.09 7.25 46.77
CA SER A 9 1.82 6.61 47.16
C SER A 9 2.01 5.79 48.43
N SER A 10 1.14 6.01 49.42
CA SER A 10 1.03 5.16 50.61
C SER A 10 0.26 3.89 50.23
N THR A 11 0.94 2.95 49.58
CA THR A 11 0.59 1.53 49.43
C THR A 11 1.66 0.95 48.52
N GLY A 12 2.51 0.07 49.05
CA GLY A 12 3.62 -0.49 48.31
C GLY A 12 3.14 -1.42 47.20
N GLU A 13 3.52 -1.12 45.95
CA GLU A 13 4.11 -2.06 44.98
C GLU A 13 4.47 -1.36 43.64
N ARG A 14 5.74 -1.52 43.24
CA ARG A 14 6.41 -1.34 41.92
C ARG A 14 6.35 0.00 41.16
N GLN A 15 7.55 0.59 41.00
CA GLN A 15 7.87 1.71 40.11
C GLN A 15 7.99 1.28 38.64
N GLY A 16 7.39 2.05 37.72
CA GLY A 16 7.64 1.97 36.28
C GLY A 16 7.85 3.37 35.69
N THR A 17 8.94 3.57 34.97
CA THR A 17 9.34 4.85 34.34
C THR A 17 8.82 4.90 32.90
N TYR A 18 8.07 5.94 32.53
CA TYR A 18 7.65 6.19 31.14
C TYR A 18 8.26 7.52 30.64
N HIS A 19 8.98 7.48 29.52
CA HIS A 19 9.46 8.67 28.82
C HIS A 19 8.44 9.08 27.74
N LEU A 20 7.79 10.24 27.93
CA LEU A 20 6.95 10.87 26.91
C LEU A 20 7.81 11.85 26.10
N LEU A 21 8.12 11.52 24.85
CA LEU A 21 8.75 12.43 23.89
C LEU A 21 7.72 13.44 23.36
N LEU A 22 7.76 14.67 23.88
CA LEU A 22 7.02 15.81 23.33
C LEU A 22 7.70 16.31 22.04
N LEU A 23 6.98 16.25 20.92
CA LEU A 23 7.37 16.84 19.63
C LEU A 23 7.47 18.38 19.73
N PRO A 24 8.39 19.03 18.99
CA PRO A 24 8.65 20.47 19.06
C PRO A 24 7.62 21.26 18.24
N PHE A 25 6.37 21.30 18.70
CA PHE A 25 5.34 22.23 18.19
C PHE A 25 4.60 22.98 19.31
N LEU A 26 4.94 22.69 20.58
CA LEU A 26 4.33 23.31 21.76
C LEU A 26 5.27 24.31 22.47
N SER A 27 6.53 24.46 22.05
CA SER A 27 7.49 25.34 22.72
C SER A 27 7.26 26.84 22.46
N ASN A 28 6.58 27.21 21.37
CA ASN A 28 6.32 28.63 21.05
C ASN A 28 4.99 29.17 21.61
N HIS A 29 4.09 28.32 22.12
CA HIS A 29 2.84 28.79 22.75
C HIS A 29 2.87 28.75 24.28
N PHE A 30 3.77 27.97 24.89
CA PHE A 30 3.95 28.01 26.35
C PHE A 30 4.78 29.20 26.85
N ALA A 31 5.60 29.84 25.98
CA ALA A 31 6.34 31.04 26.34
C ALA A 31 5.43 32.25 26.64
N SER A 32 4.27 32.35 25.98
CA SER A 32 3.28 33.41 26.25
C SER A 32 2.46 33.17 27.52
N LEU A 33 2.32 31.92 27.98
CA LEU A 33 1.60 31.58 29.21
C LEU A 33 2.49 31.72 30.46
N HIS A 34 3.81 31.55 30.34
CA HIS A 34 4.74 31.69 31.47
C HIS A 34 5.01 33.15 31.89
N LEU A 35 4.79 34.12 30.99
CA LEU A 35 4.92 35.56 31.28
C LEU A 35 3.67 36.18 31.94
N LEU A 36 2.57 35.43 32.04
CA LEU A 36 1.32 35.87 32.70
C LEU A 36 1.12 35.24 34.10
N GLY A 37 2.03 34.37 34.52
CA GLY A 37 1.90 33.52 35.71
C GLY A 37 2.39 34.09 37.04
N ASN A 38 2.85 35.34 37.12
CA ASN A 38 3.36 35.91 38.38
C ASN A 38 2.73 37.27 38.70
N ARG A 39 1.52 37.21 39.27
CA ARG A 39 0.91 38.07 40.31
C ARG A 39 -0.61 37.95 40.18
N LEU A 40 -1.24 37.29 41.15
CA LEU A 40 -2.68 37.32 41.34
C LEU A 40 -3.09 38.76 41.64
N HIS A 41 -3.68 39.45 40.66
CA HIS A 41 -4.27 40.76 40.87
C HIS A 41 -5.70 40.57 41.39
N PRO A 42 -6.14 41.26 42.45
CA PRO A 42 -7.40 40.97 43.14
C PRO A 42 -8.66 41.48 42.40
N ASP A 43 -8.53 41.88 41.13
CA ASP A 43 -9.62 42.49 40.37
C ASP A 43 -10.28 41.48 39.40
N PRO A 44 -11.53 41.05 39.65
CA PRO A 44 -12.20 40.01 38.88
C PRO A 44 -12.53 40.41 37.43
N ASP A 45 -12.61 41.71 37.11
CA ASP A 45 -12.94 42.17 35.76
C ASP A 45 -11.73 42.12 34.81
N LEU A 46 -10.52 42.24 35.34
CA LEU A 46 -9.28 42.09 34.55
C LEU A 46 -8.98 40.63 34.21
N TRP A 47 -9.40 39.69 35.06
CA TRP A 47 -9.31 38.25 34.82
C TRP A 47 -10.28 37.81 33.71
N ARG A 48 -11.47 38.41 33.67
CA ARG A 48 -12.49 38.18 32.63
C ARG A 48 -12.01 38.59 31.24
N CYS A 49 -11.35 39.75 31.13
CA CYS A 49 -10.76 40.19 29.85
C CYS A 49 -9.65 39.24 29.36
N LYS A 50 -8.79 38.73 30.24
CA LYS A 50 -7.72 37.78 29.84
C LYS A 50 -8.26 36.44 29.36
N CYS A 51 -9.31 35.91 29.98
CA CYS A 51 -9.95 34.68 29.52
C CYS A 51 -10.68 34.83 28.18
N LEU A 52 -11.35 35.98 27.95
CA LEU A 52 -12.03 36.28 26.68
C LEU A 52 -11.05 36.44 25.51
N VAL A 53 -9.88 37.07 25.74
CA VAL A 53 -8.82 37.19 24.73
C VAL A 53 -8.21 35.83 24.40
N ILE A 54 -8.01 34.96 25.38
CA ILE A 54 -7.53 33.58 25.16
C ILE A 54 -8.56 32.77 24.36
N LEU A 55 -9.85 32.87 24.69
CA LEU A 55 -10.93 32.21 23.94
C LEU A 55 -11.06 32.74 22.50
N TYR A 56 -10.89 34.04 22.29
CA TYR A 56 -10.90 34.67 20.96
C TYR A 56 -9.76 34.14 20.07
N HIS A 57 -8.52 34.10 20.59
CA HIS A 57 -7.38 33.56 19.85
C HIS A 57 -7.49 32.05 19.59
N PHE A 58 -8.11 31.30 20.51
CA PHE A 58 -8.35 29.86 20.35
C PHE A 58 -9.44 29.57 19.30
N CYS A 59 -10.57 30.30 19.33
CA CYS A 59 -11.63 30.20 18.32
C CYS A 59 -11.20 30.70 16.93
N SER A 60 -10.39 31.76 16.85
CA SER A 60 -9.84 32.25 15.59
C SER A 60 -8.90 31.23 14.94
N SER A 61 -8.12 30.50 15.75
CA SER A 61 -7.23 29.44 15.26
C SER A 61 -8.01 28.21 14.79
N TRP A 62 -9.11 27.88 15.46
CA TRP A 62 -10.03 26.80 15.05
C TRP A 62 -10.83 27.12 13.78
N SER A 63 -11.24 28.38 13.57
CA SER A 63 -11.89 28.82 12.32
C SER A 63 -10.97 28.62 11.11
N GLN A 64 -9.67 28.87 11.26
CA GLN A 64 -8.68 28.63 10.21
C GLN A 64 -8.43 27.13 9.96
N ILE A 65 -8.44 26.30 11.01
CA ILE A 65 -8.30 24.83 10.90
C ILE A 65 -9.53 24.19 10.24
N CYS A 66 -10.74 24.64 10.58
CA CYS A 66 -11.99 24.19 9.97
C CYS A 66 -12.16 24.68 8.52
N CYS A 67 -11.68 25.88 8.17
CA CYS A 67 -11.66 26.35 6.78
C CYS A 67 -10.67 25.58 5.90
N TRP A 68 -9.58 25.04 6.48
CA TRP A 68 -8.63 24.19 5.75
C TRP A 68 -9.16 22.78 5.50
N SER A 69 -9.98 22.23 6.41
CA SER A 69 -10.60 20.91 6.24
C SER A 69 -11.85 20.92 5.35
N ALA A 70 -12.59 22.03 5.28
CA ALA A 70 -13.82 22.14 4.47
C ALA A 70 -13.60 22.46 2.98
N ARG A 71 -12.36 22.73 2.52
CA ARG A 71 -12.06 23.01 1.10
C ARG A 71 -11.98 21.75 0.22
N TRP A 72 -12.54 20.63 0.69
CA TRP A 72 -12.86 19.44 -0.09
C TRP A 72 -14.32 19.06 0.17
N SER A 73 -15.25 19.88 -0.32
CA SER A 73 -16.56 19.50 -0.91
C SER A 73 -17.55 20.67 -0.81
N LEU A 74 -18.10 21.05 -1.97
CA LEU A 74 -19.21 21.99 -2.19
C LEU A 74 -18.85 23.50 -2.23
N SER A 75 -18.93 24.04 -3.45
CA SER A 75 -19.12 25.45 -3.74
C SER A 75 -20.52 25.88 -3.31
N LEU A 76 -20.62 26.61 -2.19
CA LEU A 76 -21.83 27.29 -1.72
C LEU A 76 -21.46 28.73 -1.28
N PRO A 77 -22.38 29.71 -1.43
CA PRO A 77 -22.08 31.12 -1.23
C PRO A 77 -21.80 31.47 0.24
N SER A 78 -20.94 32.47 0.40
CA SER A 78 -20.46 33.03 1.67
C SER A 78 -21.60 33.43 2.63
N VAL A 79 -21.64 32.79 3.80
CA VAL A 79 -22.49 33.18 4.93
C VAL A 79 -21.67 34.06 5.88
N THR A 80 -22.01 35.34 5.96
CA THR A 80 -21.52 36.28 6.98
C THR A 80 -22.35 36.15 8.26
N PHE A 81 -21.70 35.93 9.41
CA PHE A 81 -22.34 36.00 10.73
C PHE A 81 -22.23 37.44 11.29
N PRO A 82 -23.34 38.11 11.66
CA PRO A 82 -23.30 39.41 12.32
C PRO A 82 -23.32 39.21 13.84
N ILE A 83 -22.17 39.25 14.50
CA ILE A 83 -22.08 39.39 15.96
C ILE A 83 -20.89 40.30 16.29
N LEU A 84 -21.14 41.60 16.46
CA LEU A 84 -20.47 42.55 17.38
C LEU A 84 -20.64 44.01 16.90
N ASP A 85 -21.81 44.60 17.11
CA ASP A 85 -21.99 46.06 17.02
C ASP A 85 -22.34 46.71 18.37
N ASN A 86 -22.08 46.04 19.50
CA ASN A 86 -22.44 46.59 20.81
C ASN A 86 -21.41 46.37 21.94
N ALA A 87 -20.14 46.17 21.59
CA ALA A 87 -19.05 46.07 22.58
C ALA A 87 -18.38 47.41 22.92
N SER A 88 -18.94 48.54 22.47
CA SER A 88 -18.40 49.90 22.69
C SER A 88 -18.80 50.54 24.03
N HIS A 89 -19.54 49.84 24.91
CA HIS A 89 -20.01 50.38 26.20
C HIS A 89 -19.32 49.80 27.46
N LEU A 90 -18.24 49.03 27.32
CA LEU A 90 -17.57 48.36 28.46
C LEU A 90 -16.14 48.83 28.75
N CYS A 91 -15.68 49.95 28.19
CA CYS A 91 -14.37 50.52 28.52
C CYS A 91 -14.45 52.05 28.76
N PRO A 92 -13.75 52.60 29.77
CA PRO A 92 -13.70 54.04 30.01
C PRO A 92 -12.98 54.76 28.85
N PRO A 93 -13.31 56.05 28.57
CA PRO A 93 -12.94 56.73 27.34
C PRO A 93 -11.47 57.13 27.31
N GLY A 94 -10.78 56.75 26.23
CA GLY A 94 -9.44 57.23 25.92
C GLY A 94 -8.88 56.56 24.67
N THR A 95 -8.84 57.32 23.57
CA THR A 95 -8.12 57.12 22.29
C THR A 95 -8.86 56.42 21.12
N PRO A 96 -8.61 56.86 19.86
CA PRO A 96 -9.68 57.15 18.90
C PRO A 96 -9.59 56.35 17.61
N TRP A 97 -10.65 55.67 17.19
CA TRP A 97 -10.83 55.25 15.78
C TRP A 97 -12.32 55.21 15.44
N SER A 98 -12.74 56.13 14.56
CA SER A 98 -13.96 56.02 13.75
C SER A 98 -13.53 55.63 12.34
N PRO A 99 -14.34 54.84 11.61
CA PRO A 99 -15.08 55.47 10.51
C PRO A 99 -16.48 54.87 10.19
N HIS A 100 -17.43 55.78 10.02
CA HIS A 100 -18.49 55.92 8.99
C HIS A 100 -19.19 54.72 8.31
N ASP A 101 -20.52 54.75 8.45
CA ASP A 101 -21.62 54.65 7.46
C ASP A 101 -21.58 53.60 6.33
N ARG A 102 -22.53 52.66 6.39
CA ARG A 102 -23.37 52.32 5.23
C ARG A 102 -24.71 51.69 5.61
N GLN A 103 -25.73 52.09 4.85
CA GLN A 103 -27.16 51.99 5.08
C GLN A 103 -27.80 50.73 4.46
N GLU A 104 -28.86 50.25 5.14
CA GLU A 104 -30.04 49.46 4.74
C GLU A 104 -29.98 48.43 3.58
N ASP A 105 -30.46 47.20 3.84
CA ASP A 105 -31.82 46.80 3.41
C ASP A 105 -32.19 45.41 3.96
N SER A 106 -33.45 45.29 4.39
CA SER A 106 -34.02 44.10 5.03
C SER A 106 -35.13 43.51 4.14
N LEU A 107 -35.07 42.20 3.89
CA LEU A 107 -36.16 41.42 3.30
C LEU A 107 -36.49 40.27 4.24
N ASN A 108 -37.59 40.43 4.96
CA ASN A 108 -38.19 39.43 5.84
C ASN A 108 -38.90 38.36 5.00
N LEU A 109 -38.59 37.10 5.26
CA LEU A 109 -39.43 35.95 4.90
C LEU A 109 -39.49 35.02 6.10
N GLU A 110 -40.60 35.10 6.83
CA GLU A 110 -40.92 34.25 7.98
C GLU A 110 -41.37 32.85 7.52
N PHE A 111 -40.82 31.81 8.15
CA PHE A 111 -41.39 30.47 8.18
C PHE A 111 -41.50 30.02 9.65
N PRO A 112 -42.64 29.46 10.10
CA PRO A 112 -42.83 29.11 11.50
C PRO A 112 -42.30 27.70 11.78
N PHE A 113 -41.30 27.59 12.66
CA PHE A 113 -41.01 26.35 13.38
C PHE A 113 -40.90 26.68 14.88
N PRO A 114 -41.52 25.90 15.78
CA PRO A 114 -41.50 26.19 17.20
C PRO A 114 -40.17 25.71 17.79
N PHE A 115 -39.16 26.57 17.80
CA PHE A 115 -38.00 26.38 18.66
C PHE A 115 -38.16 27.25 19.91
N LEU A 116 -37.98 26.63 21.07
CA LEU A 116 -37.96 27.28 22.38
C LEU A 116 -37.15 28.58 22.35
N ASP A 117 -37.81 29.72 22.56
CA ASP A 117 -37.20 31.04 22.69
C ASP A 117 -36.33 31.12 23.96
N LEU A 118 -35.09 30.65 23.87
CA LEU A 118 -34.05 30.88 24.87
C LEU A 118 -33.50 32.30 24.68
N THR A 119 -34.03 33.26 25.42
CA THR A 119 -33.53 34.64 25.41
C THR A 119 -32.01 34.70 25.73
N PRO A 120 -31.25 35.64 25.16
CA PRO A 120 -29.80 35.78 25.41
C PRO A 120 -29.43 35.90 26.90
N ARG A 121 -30.35 36.42 27.72
CA ARG A 121 -30.21 36.50 29.18
C ARG A 121 -30.34 35.15 29.88
N MET A 122 -31.18 34.25 29.36
CA MET A 122 -31.31 32.88 29.89
C MET A 122 -30.09 32.02 29.54
N LEU A 123 -29.58 32.13 28.31
CA LEU A 123 -28.36 31.43 27.90
C LEU A 123 -27.15 31.87 28.73
N ARG A 124 -27.02 33.17 29.02
CA ARG A 124 -25.99 33.74 29.90
C ARG A 124 -26.07 33.19 31.33
N ARG A 125 -27.26 33.12 31.93
CA ARG A 125 -27.46 32.51 33.26
C ARG A 125 -27.20 31.01 33.28
N LEU A 126 -27.43 30.32 32.16
CA LEU A 126 -27.16 28.89 32.03
C LEU A 126 -25.64 28.63 32.03
N LEU A 127 -24.88 29.43 31.28
CA LEU A 127 -23.42 29.34 31.13
C LEU A 127 -22.63 29.83 32.36
N GLU A 128 -23.19 30.74 33.17
CA GLU A 128 -22.55 31.23 34.41
C GLU A 128 -22.64 30.23 35.59
N ARG A 129 -23.44 29.17 35.48
CA ARG A 129 -23.49 28.13 36.50
C ARG A 129 -22.23 27.26 36.42
N PRO A 130 -21.48 27.10 37.52
CA PRO A 130 -20.22 26.33 37.51
C PRO A 130 -20.42 24.88 37.04
N CYS A 131 -21.59 24.28 37.31
CA CYS A 131 -21.93 22.95 36.82
C CYS A 131 -22.12 22.89 35.29
N THR A 132 -22.71 23.91 34.68
CA THR A 132 -22.90 23.97 33.22
C THR A 132 -21.58 24.21 32.52
N LEU A 133 -20.74 25.09 33.06
CA LEU A 133 -19.38 25.33 32.55
C LEU A 133 -18.52 24.06 32.66
N ALA A 134 -18.59 23.34 33.79
CA ALA A 134 -17.89 22.07 33.97
C ALA A 134 -18.37 20.99 32.99
N LEU A 135 -19.67 20.91 32.70
CA LEU A 135 -20.23 20.02 31.67
C LEU A 135 -19.76 20.38 30.26
N LEU A 136 -19.66 21.68 29.94
CA LEU A 136 -19.18 22.15 28.64
C LEU A 136 -17.69 21.87 28.44
N VAL A 137 -16.87 22.16 29.46
CA VAL A 137 -15.44 21.83 29.43
C VAL A 137 -15.23 20.31 29.41
N GLY A 138 -15.99 19.56 30.22
CA GLY A 138 -15.94 18.10 30.25
C GLY A 138 -16.33 17.47 28.92
N SER A 139 -17.38 17.98 28.26
CA SER A 139 -17.79 17.51 26.93
C SER A 139 -16.78 17.90 25.85
N GLN A 140 -16.19 19.09 25.89
CA GLN A 140 -15.09 19.47 24.99
C GLN A 140 -13.85 18.57 25.19
N LEU A 141 -13.47 18.27 26.42
CA LEU A 141 -12.35 17.36 26.71
C LEU A 141 -12.65 15.93 26.27
N ALA A 142 -13.89 15.45 26.46
CA ALA A 142 -14.33 14.14 25.99
C ALA A 142 -14.31 14.06 24.46
N VAL A 143 -14.76 15.10 23.76
CA VAL A 143 -14.66 15.18 22.29
C VAL A 143 -13.21 15.20 21.85
N MET A 144 -12.36 16.02 22.48
CA MET A 144 -10.92 16.08 22.15
C MET A 144 -10.22 14.73 22.40
N MET A 145 -10.56 14.04 23.48
CA MET A 145 -10.05 12.70 23.79
C MET A 145 -10.56 11.65 22.79
N TYR A 146 -11.84 11.70 22.44
CA TYR A 146 -12.42 10.83 21.40
C TYR A 146 -11.72 11.05 20.06
N LEU A 147 -11.48 12.31 19.66
CA LEU A 147 -10.81 12.64 18.42
C LEU A 147 -9.32 12.27 18.42
N SER A 148 -8.61 12.46 19.52
CA SER A 148 -7.19 12.11 19.64
C SER A 148 -6.95 10.60 19.67
N LEU A 149 -7.91 9.82 20.17
CA LEU A 149 -7.94 8.36 20.11
C LEU A 149 -8.45 7.81 18.77
N GLY A 150 -8.67 8.68 17.77
CA GLY A 150 -9.05 8.27 16.42
C GLY A 150 -10.56 8.10 16.20
N GLY A 151 -11.41 8.65 17.06
CA GLY A 151 -12.86 8.55 17.01
C GLY A 151 -13.50 9.02 15.69
N PHE A 152 -12.89 9.96 14.96
CA PHE A 152 -13.35 10.31 13.60
C PHE A 152 -13.35 9.10 12.64
N ARG A 153 -12.46 8.12 12.84
CA ARG A 153 -12.44 6.86 12.08
C ARG A 153 -13.60 5.94 12.46
N SER A 154 -14.05 5.99 13.71
CA SER A 154 -15.21 5.23 14.22
C SER A 154 -16.53 5.77 13.66
N LEU A 155 -16.70 7.10 13.56
CA LEU A 155 -17.87 7.71 12.91
C LEU A 155 -17.91 7.46 11.40
N SER A 156 -16.75 7.44 10.75
CA SER A 156 -16.63 7.05 9.33
C SER A 156 -17.04 5.58 9.12
N ALA A 157 -16.83 4.70 10.11
CA ALA A 157 -17.29 3.30 10.06
C ALA A 157 -18.81 3.16 10.36
N LEU A 158 -19.41 4.10 11.10
CA LEU A 158 -20.84 4.08 11.45
C LEU A 158 -21.74 4.72 10.38
N PHE A 159 -21.25 5.72 9.65
CA PHE A 159 -22.01 6.43 8.60
C PHE A 159 -21.44 6.29 7.19
N GLY A 160 -20.20 5.83 7.04
CA GLY A 160 -19.58 5.51 5.76
C GLY A 160 -19.86 4.07 5.38
N ARG A 161 -21.07 3.79 4.92
CA ARG A 161 -21.30 2.61 4.08
C ARG A 161 -20.44 2.80 2.84
N ASP A 162 -19.38 2.02 2.67
CA ASP A 162 -18.60 2.00 1.43
C ASP A 162 -19.59 1.80 0.27
N GLN A 163 -19.84 2.84 -0.53
CA GLN A 163 -20.67 2.77 -1.74
C GLN A 163 -19.93 2.05 -2.87
N GLY A 164 -19.10 1.07 -2.51
CA GLY A 164 -18.43 0.21 -3.47
C GLY A 164 -19.40 -0.80 -4.06
N PRO A 165 -19.18 -1.25 -5.31
CA PRO A 165 -19.94 -2.37 -5.87
C PRO A 165 -19.81 -3.59 -4.95
N THR A 166 -20.94 -4.19 -4.59
CA THR A 166 -20.98 -5.49 -3.92
C THR A 166 -20.92 -6.58 -4.98
N PHE A 167 -20.04 -7.56 -4.79
CA PHE A 167 -19.87 -8.69 -5.71
C PHE A 167 -20.24 -9.99 -4.99
N ASP A 168 -20.94 -10.86 -5.70
CA ASP A 168 -21.23 -12.21 -5.21
C ASP A 168 -20.10 -13.17 -5.55
N TYR A 169 -19.32 -13.55 -4.55
CA TYR A 169 -18.23 -14.52 -4.66
C TYR A 169 -18.69 -15.98 -4.48
N SER A 170 -19.98 -16.24 -4.25
CA SER A 170 -20.50 -17.61 -4.10
C SER A 170 -20.63 -18.36 -5.42
N HIS A 171 -20.76 -17.64 -6.54
CA HIS A 171 -20.86 -18.21 -7.89
C HIS A 171 -19.82 -17.60 -8.84
N PRO A 172 -18.51 -17.82 -8.59
CA PRO A 172 -17.47 -17.26 -9.43
C PRO A 172 -17.44 -17.95 -10.80
N ARG A 173 -17.10 -17.19 -11.84
CA ARG A 173 -17.00 -17.71 -13.21
C ARG A 173 -15.63 -18.34 -13.46
N ASP A 174 -15.52 -19.23 -14.44
CA ASP A 174 -14.21 -19.77 -14.84
C ASP A 174 -13.31 -18.65 -15.39
N VAL A 175 -12.01 -18.73 -15.12
CA VAL A 175 -11.06 -17.68 -15.54
C VAL A 175 -10.92 -17.58 -17.06
N TYR A 176 -11.33 -18.56 -17.86
CA TYR A 176 -11.37 -18.48 -19.34
C TYR A 176 -12.75 -18.11 -19.88
N SER A 177 -13.72 -17.77 -19.02
CA SER A 177 -15.05 -17.33 -19.46
C SER A 177 -14.97 -16.17 -20.45
N ASN A 178 -15.75 -16.27 -21.52
CA ASN A 178 -15.90 -15.26 -22.58
C ASN A 178 -14.63 -14.92 -23.38
N LEU A 179 -13.53 -15.68 -23.29
CA LEU A 179 -12.33 -15.41 -24.09
C LEU A 179 -12.47 -15.67 -25.59
N SER A 180 -13.41 -16.54 -25.98
CA SER A 180 -13.75 -16.80 -27.37
C SER A 180 -14.30 -15.54 -28.07
N HIS A 181 -14.88 -14.60 -27.31
CA HIS A 181 -15.45 -13.35 -27.85
C HIS A 181 -14.42 -12.23 -28.05
N LEU A 182 -13.15 -12.45 -27.70
CA LEU A 182 -12.10 -11.47 -27.95
C LEU A 182 -11.97 -11.23 -29.47
N PRO A 183 -12.00 -9.97 -29.93
CA PRO A 183 -11.87 -9.65 -31.34
C PRO A 183 -10.47 -9.96 -31.87
N GLY A 184 -10.40 -10.33 -33.15
CA GLY A 184 -9.15 -10.66 -33.86
C GLY A 184 -8.76 -12.14 -33.78
N ALA A 185 -8.53 -12.74 -34.94
CA ALA A 185 -7.95 -14.07 -35.07
C ALA A 185 -6.42 -14.00 -34.85
N PRO A 186 -5.79 -15.05 -34.29
CA PRO A 186 -4.33 -15.17 -34.29
C PRO A 186 -3.81 -15.08 -35.74
N GLY A 187 -2.90 -14.14 -36.03
CA GLY A 187 -2.33 -13.96 -37.37
C GLY A 187 -3.23 -13.23 -38.38
N GLY A 188 -4.23 -12.47 -37.92
CA GLY A 188 -5.03 -11.60 -38.79
C GLY A 188 -4.20 -10.47 -39.45
N PRO A 189 -4.73 -9.84 -40.54
CA PRO A 189 -4.06 -8.73 -41.19
C PRO A 189 -3.76 -7.60 -40.20
N PRO A 190 -2.68 -6.80 -40.42
CA PRO A 190 -2.32 -5.72 -39.52
C PRO A 190 -3.51 -4.79 -39.30
N ALA A 191 -3.68 -4.37 -38.05
CA ALA A 191 -4.75 -3.47 -37.64
C ALA A 191 -4.80 -2.24 -38.56
N PRO A 192 -6.01 -1.76 -38.93
CA PRO A 192 -6.17 -0.49 -39.62
C PRO A 192 -5.40 0.62 -38.87
N GLN A 193 -4.81 1.57 -39.61
CA GLN A 193 -3.88 2.56 -39.06
C GLN A 193 -4.49 3.51 -38.01
N ASP A 194 -5.81 3.49 -37.80
CA ASP A 194 -6.51 4.29 -36.79
C ASP A 194 -7.58 3.46 -36.07
N LEU A 195 -7.16 2.55 -35.18
CA LEU A 195 -8.10 1.89 -34.27
C LEU A 195 -8.57 2.86 -33.18
N PRO A 196 -9.86 2.85 -32.80
CA PRO A 196 -10.32 3.62 -31.65
C PRO A 196 -9.68 3.07 -30.37
N TYR A 197 -9.50 3.94 -29.37
CA TYR A 197 -9.10 3.50 -28.04
C TYR A 197 -10.08 2.50 -27.45
N CYS A 198 -9.57 1.50 -26.73
CA CYS A 198 -10.39 0.58 -25.97
C CYS A 198 -11.28 1.36 -24.99
N PRO A 199 -12.50 0.89 -24.67
CA PRO A 199 -13.38 1.58 -23.72
C PRO A 199 -12.71 1.69 -22.35
N GLU A 200 -13.01 2.76 -21.59
CA GLU A 200 -12.42 2.98 -20.25
C GLU A 200 -12.65 1.80 -19.30
N ARG A 201 -13.84 1.19 -19.40
CA ARG A 201 -14.15 -0.08 -18.75
C ARG A 201 -14.37 -1.12 -19.84
N SER A 202 -13.54 -2.16 -19.82
CA SER A 202 -13.70 -3.27 -20.75
C SER A 202 -15.08 -3.91 -20.60
N PRO A 203 -15.82 -4.14 -21.71
CA PRO A 203 -17.09 -4.86 -21.70
C PRO A 203 -16.90 -6.37 -21.49
N LEU A 204 -15.65 -6.85 -21.48
CA LEU A 204 -15.33 -8.27 -21.34
C LEU A 204 -15.19 -8.70 -19.89
N LEU A 205 -15.14 -7.77 -18.93
CA LEU A 205 -15.01 -8.08 -17.51
C LEU A 205 -16.20 -8.90 -17.02
N VAL A 206 -15.92 -9.93 -16.22
CA VAL A 206 -16.93 -10.88 -15.76
C VAL A 206 -17.18 -10.84 -14.26
N GLY A 207 -16.39 -10.10 -13.49
CA GLY A 207 -16.50 -10.02 -12.04
C GLY A 207 -15.68 -11.10 -11.34
N PRO A 208 -16.22 -11.70 -10.26
CA PRO A 208 -15.58 -12.79 -9.54
C PRO A 208 -15.22 -13.97 -10.44
N VAL A 209 -13.97 -14.42 -10.36
CA VAL A 209 -13.43 -15.57 -11.09
C VAL A 209 -12.92 -16.63 -10.13
N SER A 210 -13.11 -17.88 -10.50
CA SER A 210 -12.75 -19.02 -9.68
C SER A 210 -11.23 -19.24 -9.73
N VAL A 211 -10.66 -19.56 -8.58
CA VAL A 211 -9.24 -19.93 -8.46
C VAL A 211 -9.15 -21.37 -7.96
N SER A 212 -8.68 -22.24 -8.86
CA SER A 212 -8.32 -23.63 -8.56
C SER A 212 -6.81 -23.82 -8.52
N PHE A 213 -6.34 -24.69 -7.63
CA PHE A 213 -4.93 -25.07 -7.51
C PHE A 213 -4.64 -26.48 -8.04
N SER A 214 -5.66 -27.19 -8.54
CA SER A 214 -5.54 -28.56 -9.05
C SER A 214 -6.59 -28.87 -10.14
N PRO A 215 -6.24 -29.62 -11.19
CA PRO A 215 -4.87 -30.02 -11.55
C PRO A 215 -4.04 -28.80 -11.96
N VAL A 216 -2.70 -28.90 -11.88
CA VAL A 216 -1.83 -27.81 -12.35
C VAL A 216 -1.54 -27.98 -13.83
N PRO A 217 -1.91 -26.99 -14.65
CA PRO A 217 -1.82 -27.11 -16.10
C PRO A 217 -0.36 -27.22 -16.55
N SER A 218 -0.16 -27.89 -17.67
CA SER A 218 1.15 -27.92 -18.34
C SER A 218 1.39 -26.60 -19.07
N LEU A 219 2.66 -26.23 -19.34
CA LEU A 219 2.94 -25.03 -20.13
C LEU A 219 2.32 -25.12 -21.54
N ALA A 220 2.36 -26.31 -22.17
CA ALA A 220 1.77 -26.53 -23.48
C ALA A 220 0.26 -26.28 -23.48
N GLU A 221 -0.46 -26.74 -22.45
CA GLU A 221 -1.89 -26.48 -22.29
C GLU A 221 -2.18 -24.98 -22.13
N ILE A 222 -1.36 -24.25 -21.36
CA ILE A 222 -1.54 -22.80 -21.17
C ILE A 222 -1.32 -22.06 -22.49
N VAL A 223 -0.32 -22.45 -23.29
CA VAL A 223 -0.08 -21.89 -24.63
C VAL A 223 -1.29 -22.14 -25.53
N GLU A 224 -1.79 -23.38 -25.60
CA GLU A 224 -2.94 -23.73 -26.43
C GLU A 224 -4.20 -22.92 -26.07
N ARG A 225 -4.43 -22.70 -24.77
CA ARG A 225 -5.57 -21.90 -24.27
C ARG A 225 -5.40 -20.39 -24.50
N ASN A 226 -4.19 -19.91 -24.80
CA ASN A 226 -3.90 -18.48 -24.98
C ASN A 226 -3.25 -18.21 -26.35
N PRO A 227 -3.93 -18.52 -27.48
CA PRO A 227 -3.34 -18.43 -28.80
C PRO A 227 -3.04 -16.99 -29.27
N ARG A 228 -3.53 -15.98 -28.55
CA ARG A 228 -3.28 -14.55 -28.84
C ARG A 228 -2.09 -13.99 -28.06
N VAL A 229 -1.47 -14.77 -27.18
CA VAL A 229 -0.26 -14.36 -26.47
C VAL A 229 0.94 -14.58 -27.38
N GLU A 230 1.68 -13.52 -27.63
CA GLU A 230 2.89 -13.51 -28.44
C GLU A 230 4.14 -13.91 -27.61
N PRO A 231 5.22 -14.33 -28.28
CA PRO A 231 6.49 -14.61 -27.61
C PRO A 231 6.94 -13.47 -26.69
N GLY A 232 7.52 -13.84 -25.56
CA GLY A 232 7.82 -12.94 -24.44
C GLY A 232 6.64 -12.76 -23.47
N GLY A 233 5.52 -13.45 -23.68
CA GLY A 233 4.32 -13.28 -22.85
C GLY A 233 3.64 -11.94 -23.09
N ARG A 234 3.62 -11.53 -24.35
CA ARG A 234 3.18 -10.22 -24.82
C ARG A 234 1.76 -10.34 -25.33
N TYR A 235 0.95 -9.32 -25.10
CA TYR A 235 -0.40 -9.26 -25.65
C TYR A 235 -0.82 -7.82 -25.88
N ARG A 236 -1.58 -7.62 -26.97
CA ARG A 236 -2.26 -6.38 -27.29
C ARG A 236 -3.65 -6.69 -27.86
N PRO A 237 -4.71 -5.96 -27.48
CA PRO A 237 -6.03 -6.14 -28.09
C PRO A 237 -5.98 -5.84 -29.60
N ALA A 238 -6.57 -6.71 -30.42
CA ALA A 238 -6.57 -6.51 -31.88
C ALA A 238 -7.67 -5.55 -32.38
N GLY A 239 -8.74 -5.35 -31.60
CA GLY A 239 -9.91 -4.56 -32.00
C GLY A 239 -9.92 -3.10 -31.53
N CYS A 240 -8.92 -2.67 -30.76
CA CYS A 240 -8.84 -1.31 -30.22
C CYS A 240 -7.43 -0.98 -29.73
N GLU A 241 -7.11 0.30 -29.65
CA GLU A 241 -5.86 0.80 -29.09
C GLU A 241 -5.91 0.76 -27.55
N PRO A 242 -5.04 0.01 -26.86
CA PRO A 242 -5.07 -0.09 -25.41
C PRO A 242 -4.73 1.25 -24.75
N ARG A 243 -5.45 1.59 -23.68
CA ARG A 243 -5.22 2.82 -22.90
C ARG A 243 -4.05 2.73 -21.92
N SER A 244 -3.59 1.52 -21.64
CA SER A 244 -2.52 1.27 -20.68
C SER A 244 -1.65 0.10 -21.12
N ARG A 245 -0.34 0.31 -21.02
CA ARG A 245 0.71 -0.68 -21.17
C ARG A 245 1.25 -1.06 -19.80
N THR A 246 1.12 -2.33 -19.43
CA THR A 246 1.52 -2.82 -18.10
C THR A 246 2.60 -3.89 -18.18
N ALA A 247 3.75 -3.66 -17.54
CA ALA A 247 4.75 -4.69 -17.29
C ALA A 247 4.42 -5.43 -15.98
N ILE A 248 4.22 -6.74 -16.03
CA ILE A 248 4.04 -7.58 -14.85
C ILE A 248 5.39 -8.22 -14.53
N ILE A 249 5.96 -7.89 -13.38
CA ILE A 249 7.27 -8.34 -12.92
C ILE A 249 7.10 -9.30 -11.75
N VAL A 250 7.58 -10.54 -11.95
CA VAL A 250 7.41 -11.66 -11.03
C VAL A 250 8.79 -12.14 -10.56
N PRO A 251 9.17 -11.95 -9.28
CA PRO A 251 10.40 -12.50 -8.73
C PRO A 251 10.21 -14.01 -8.52
N HIS A 252 11.17 -14.82 -8.96
CA HIS A 252 10.99 -16.26 -9.04
C HIS A 252 12.25 -17.07 -8.69
N ARG A 253 12.06 -18.17 -7.95
CA ARG A 253 13.04 -19.26 -7.82
C ARG A 253 12.34 -20.54 -7.34
N ALA A 254 12.60 -21.66 -8.00
CA ALA A 254 12.15 -23.00 -7.58
C ALA A 254 10.64 -23.09 -7.26
N ARG A 255 9.80 -22.38 -8.03
CA ARG A 255 8.34 -22.31 -7.85
C ARG A 255 7.59 -22.51 -9.16
N GLU A 256 8.07 -23.44 -9.99
CA GLU A 256 7.55 -23.71 -11.34
C GLU A 256 6.07 -24.14 -11.32
N HIS A 257 5.62 -24.78 -10.24
CA HIS A 257 4.21 -25.10 -10.03
C HIS A 257 3.34 -23.85 -9.84
N HIS A 258 3.79 -22.92 -9.00
CA HIS A 258 3.10 -21.64 -8.75
C HIS A 258 3.09 -20.79 -10.02
N LEU A 259 4.21 -20.74 -10.73
CA LEU A 259 4.32 -19.99 -11.98
C LEU A 259 3.31 -20.49 -13.03
N ARG A 260 3.11 -21.80 -13.17
CA ARG A 260 2.11 -22.34 -14.10
C ARG A 260 0.68 -21.98 -13.71
N LEU A 261 0.35 -22.02 -12.42
CA LEU A 261 -0.95 -21.54 -11.92
C LEU A 261 -1.13 -20.05 -12.19
N LEU A 262 -0.09 -19.24 -11.95
CA LEU A 262 -0.09 -17.81 -12.21
C LEU A 262 -0.33 -17.50 -13.69
N LEU A 263 0.43 -18.12 -14.60
CA LEU A 263 0.30 -17.89 -16.04
C LEU A 263 -1.08 -18.32 -16.56
N TYR A 264 -1.55 -19.50 -16.14
CA TYR A 264 -2.89 -19.99 -16.48
C TYR A 264 -3.98 -19.00 -16.08
N HIS A 265 -3.83 -18.36 -14.92
CA HIS A 265 -4.82 -17.46 -14.37
C HIS A 265 -4.71 -16.03 -14.92
N LEU A 266 -3.49 -15.47 -15.01
CA LEU A 266 -3.27 -14.08 -15.38
C LEU A 266 -3.49 -13.80 -16.86
N HIS A 267 -3.05 -14.67 -17.78
CA HIS A 267 -3.22 -14.39 -19.21
C HIS A 267 -4.67 -14.08 -19.61
N PRO A 268 -5.65 -14.95 -19.33
CA PRO A 268 -7.03 -14.67 -19.69
C PRO A 268 -7.61 -13.48 -18.91
N PHE A 269 -7.21 -13.33 -17.64
CA PHE A 269 -7.62 -12.23 -16.76
C PHE A 269 -7.20 -10.86 -17.33
N LEU A 270 -5.95 -10.73 -17.77
CA LEU A 270 -5.40 -9.49 -18.34
C LEU A 270 -5.92 -9.22 -19.75
N GLN A 271 -6.12 -10.26 -20.56
CA GLN A 271 -6.71 -10.11 -21.91
C GLN A 271 -8.11 -9.51 -21.84
N ARG A 272 -8.95 -9.93 -20.87
CA ARG A 272 -10.27 -9.34 -20.65
C ARG A 272 -10.22 -7.88 -20.22
N GLN A 273 -9.14 -7.43 -19.57
CA GLN A 273 -8.99 -6.02 -19.20
C GLN A 273 -8.62 -5.12 -20.39
N GLN A 274 -8.38 -5.70 -21.58
CA GLN A 274 -8.01 -4.98 -22.80
C GLN A 274 -6.75 -4.09 -22.63
N LEU A 275 -5.78 -4.60 -21.86
CA LEU A 275 -4.48 -3.96 -21.66
C LEU A 275 -3.49 -4.42 -22.72
N ALA A 276 -2.52 -3.58 -23.07
CA ALA A 276 -1.25 -4.08 -23.58
C ALA A 276 -0.41 -4.53 -22.39
N TYR A 277 0.14 -5.73 -22.42
CA TYR A 277 0.94 -6.22 -21.31
C TYR A 277 2.11 -7.10 -21.73
N GLY A 278 3.08 -7.22 -20.83
CA GLY A 278 4.19 -8.16 -20.91
C GLY A 278 4.47 -8.77 -19.54
N ILE A 279 4.70 -10.08 -19.48
CA ILE A 279 5.06 -10.78 -18.25
C ILE A 279 6.56 -11.06 -18.22
N TYR A 280 7.23 -10.57 -17.17
CA TYR A 280 8.65 -10.73 -16.91
C TYR A 280 8.86 -11.59 -15.66
N VAL A 281 9.45 -12.77 -15.83
CA VAL A 281 9.79 -13.66 -14.72
C VAL A 281 11.27 -13.53 -14.44
N ILE A 282 11.60 -13.00 -13.26
CA ILE A 282 12.97 -12.70 -12.85
C ILE A 282 13.48 -13.84 -11.99
N HIS A 283 14.22 -14.76 -12.63
CA HIS A 283 14.80 -15.91 -12.00
C HIS A 283 16.11 -15.56 -11.28
N GLN A 284 16.16 -15.82 -9.97
CA GLN A 284 17.40 -15.68 -9.21
C GLN A 284 18.32 -16.88 -9.46
N ALA A 285 19.51 -16.60 -9.99
CA ALA A 285 20.53 -17.60 -10.20
C ALA A 285 21.14 -18.10 -8.88
N GLY A 286 21.48 -19.39 -8.85
CA GLY A 286 22.15 -20.04 -7.72
C GLY A 286 21.26 -20.31 -6.51
N ASN A 287 21.88 -20.78 -5.44
CA ASN A 287 21.21 -21.28 -4.23
C ASN A 287 21.37 -20.36 -3.01
N GLY A 288 21.76 -19.10 -3.22
CA GLY A 288 21.91 -18.11 -2.13
C GLY A 288 20.58 -17.73 -1.49
N THR A 289 20.58 -16.88 -0.47
CA THR A 289 19.32 -16.37 0.11
C THR A 289 18.49 -15.63 -0.95
N PHE A 290 17.18 -15.87 -0.99
CA PHE A 290 16.25 -15.22 -1.91
C PHE A 290 16.17 -13.73 -1.57
N ASN A 291 16.09 -12.87 -2.58
CA ASN A 291 15.91 -11.44 -2.37
C ASN A 291 14.84 -10.91 -3.32
N ARG A 292 13.61 -10.89 -2.81
CA ARG A 292 12.42 -10.52 -3.56
C ARG A 292 12.50 -9.10 -4.11
N ALA A 293 12.77 -8.12 -3.25
CA ALA A 293 12.81 -6.71 -3.60
C ALA A 293 13.89 -6.38 -4.64
N LYS A 294 15.08 -6.98 -4.50
CA LYS A 294 16.18 -6.81 -5.46
C LYS A 294 15.85 -7.41 -6.84
N LEU A 295 15.17 -8.56 -6.89
CA LEU A 295 14.71 -9.15 -8.16
C LEU A 295 13.64 -8.28 -8.84
N LEU A 296 12.74 -7.66 -8.06
CA LEU A 296 11.77 -6.70 -8.60
C LEU A 296 12.48 -5.49 -9.22
N ASN A 297 13.51 -4.93 -8.56
CA ASN A 297 14.35 -3.87 -9.14
C ASN A 297 15.00 -4.31 -10.46
N VAL A 298 15.55 -5.53 -10.53
CA VAL A 298 16.12 -6.09 -11.77
C VAL A 298 15.05 -6.15 -12.86
N GLY A 299 13.86 -6.67 -12.54
CA GLY A 299 12.79 -6.78 -13.51
C GLY A 299 12.29 -5.45 -14.02
N VAL A 300 12.17 -4.44 -13.16
CA VAL A 300 11.84 -3.07 -13.59
C VAL A 300 12.92 -2.53 -14.53
N ARG A 301 14.21 -2.67 -14.17
CA ARG A 301 15.31 -2.18 -15.02
C ARG A 301 15.31 -2.84 -16.40
N GLU A 302 15.04 -4.14 -16.48
CA GLU A 302 15.01 -4.84 -17.77
C GLU A 302 13.72 -4.56 -18.55
N ALA A 303 12.56 -4.51 -17.90
CA ALA A 303 11.29 -4.22 -18.58
C ALA A 303 11.28 -2.82 -19.22
N LEU A 304 11.85 -1.82 -18.55
CA LEU A 304 11.96 -0.44 -19.08
C LEU A 304 12.90 -0.30 -20.29
N ARG A 305 13.66 -1.34 -20.65
CA ARG A 305 14.46 -1.36 -21.89
C ARG A 305 13.66 -1.80 -23.11
N ASP A 306 12.56 -2.53 -22.89
CA ASP A 306 11.81 -3.17 -23.96
C ASP A 306 10.69 -2.27 -24.49
N GLU A 307 10.08 -1.47 -23.61
CA GLU A 307 8.96 -0.61 -23.96
C GLU A 307 8.82 0.54 -22.95
N GLU A 308 8.22 1.64 -23.41
CA GLU A 308 7.73 2.71 -22.56
C GLU A 308 6.47 2.25 -21.83
N TRP A 309 6.65 1.58 -20.69
CA TRP A 309 5.54 1.10 -19.87
C TRP A 309 4.82 2.24 -19.16
N ASP A 310 3.49 2.23 -19.15
CA ASP A 310 2.70 3.19 -18.38
C ASP A 310 2.58 2.73 -16.90
N CYS A 311 2.69 1.43 -16.67
CA CYS A 311 2.51 0.82 -15.37
C CYS A 311 3.46 -0.36 -15.11
N LEU A 312 4.04 -0.41 -13.91
CA LEU A 312 4.82 -1.52 -13.38
C LEU A 312 3.98 -2.26 -12.34
N PHE A 313 3.68 -3.52 -12.59
CA PHE A 313 2.94 -4.41 -11.69
C PHE A 313 3.91 -5.40 -11.04
N LEU A 314 4.14 -5.27 -9.74
CA LEU A 314 5.12 -6.03 -8.99
C LEU A 314 4.40 -7.10 -8.19
N HIS A 315 4.64 -8.36 -8.54
CA HIS A 315 3.66 -9.41 -8.31
C HIS A 315 4.28 -10.69 -7.75
N ASP A 316 3.80 -11.15 -6.60
CA ASP A 316 4.21 -12.45 -6.05
C ASP A 316 3.70 -13.61 -6.90
N VAL A 317 4.52 -14.64 -7.09
CA VAL A 317 4.18 -15.78 -7.97
C VAL A 317 3.00 -16.62 -7.45
N ASP A 318 2.64 -16.50 -6.17
CA ASP A 318 1.64 -17.33 -5.50
C ASP A 318 0.31 -16.61 -5.21
N LEU A 319 0.11 -15.38 -5.66
CA LEU A 319 -1.12 -14.63 -5.45
C LEU A 319 -1.97 -14.57 -6.72
N LEU A 320 -3.17 -15.13 -6.70
CA LEU A 320 -4.07 -15.15 -7.86
C LEU A 320 -5.27 -14.21 -7.63
N PRO A 321 -5.53 -13.21 -8.50
CA PRO A 321 -6.65 -12.27 -8.30
C PRO A 321 -8.00 -12.96 -8.50
N GLU A 322 -8.98 -12.68 -7.64
CA GLU A 322 -10.30 -13.35 -7.67
C GLU A 322 -11.41 -12.51 -8.32
N ASN A 323 -11.12 -11.30 -8.80
CA ASN A 323 -12.11 -10.45 -9.47
C ASN A 323 -11.46 -9.57 -10.53
N ASP A 324 -11.90 -9.69 -11.79
CA ASP A 324 -11.29 -8.99 -12.92
C ASP A 324 -11.63 -7.49 -13.01
N HIS A 325 -12.47 -6.98 -12.10
CA HIS A 325 -12.61 -5.55 -11.85
C HIS A 325 -11.41 -4.97 -11.07
N ASN A 326 -10.53 -5.82 -10.54
CA ASN A 326 -9.25 -5.39 -10.01
C ASN A 326 -8.29 -5.15 -11.18
N LEU A 327 -8.40 -3.97 -11.77
CA LEU A 327 -7.66 -3.61 -12.98
C LEU A 327 -6.15 -3.56 -12.75
N TYR A 328 -5.38 -4.14 -13.68
CA TYR A 328 -3.92 -4.14 -13.70
C TYR A 328 -3.37 -2.86 -14.34
N VAL A 329 -3.81 -1.72 -13.79
CA VAL A 329 -3.40 -0.37 -14.19
C VAL A 329 -2.95 0.43 -12.97
N CYS A 330 -2.10 1.42 -13.21
CA CYS A 330 -1.56 2.27 -12.14
C CYS A 330 -2.51 3.41 -11.81
N ASP A 331 -2.46 3.91 -10.57
CA ASP A 331 -3.17 5.12 -10.16
C ASP A 331 -2.18 6.30 -10.20
N PRO A 332 -2.37 7.31 -11.06
CA PRO A 332 -1.47 8.46 -11.13
C PRO A 332 -1.32 9.20 -9.80
N ARG A 333 -2.32 9.13 -8.90
CA ARG A 333 -2.32 9.81 -7.59
C ARG A 333 -1.35 9.18 -6.58
N GLY A 334 -0.96 7.93 -6.78
CA GLY A 334 0.04 7.28 -5.94
C GLY A 334 0.10 5.75 -6.11
N PRO A 335 1.15 5.12 -5.57
CA PRO A 335 1.36 3.68 -5.63
C PRO A 335 0.13 2.89 -5.17
N ARG A 336 -0.28 1.91 -5.98
CA ARG A 336 -1.49 1.13 -5.75
C ARG A 336 -1.14 -0.21 -5.09
N HIS A 337 -1.79 -0.53 -3.98
CA HIS A 337 -1.75 -1.86 -3.37
C HIS A 337 -3.04 -2.60 -3.76
N VAL A 338 -2.93 -3.65 -4.57
CA VAL A 338 -4.10 -4.31 -5.14
C VAL A 338 -4.51 -5.58 -4.40
N ALA A 339 -3.59 -6.21 -3.67
CA ALA A 339 -3.84 -7.41 -2.86
C ALA A 339 -4.40 -7.07 -1.46
N VAL A 340 -5.51 -6.34 -1.41
CA VAL A 340 -6.07 -5.80 -0.15
C VAL A 340 -6.81 -6.82 0.69
N ALA A 341 -7.39 -7.84 0.06
CA ALA A 341 -8.18 -8.88 0.71
C ALA A 341 -7.63 -10.26 0.32
N MET A 342 -6.65 -10.76 1.06
CA MET A 342 -6.07 -12.09 0.80
C MET A 342 -6.72 -13.17 1.65
N ASN A 343 -6.97 -14.35 1.06
CA ASN A 343 -7.52 -15.51 1.78
C ASN A 343 -6.70 -15.88 3.04
N LYS A 344 -5.37 -15.77 3.00
CA LYS A 344 -4.47 -16.10 4.12
C LYS A 344 -4.68 -15.20 5.35
N PHE A 345 -5.26 -14.02 5.14
CA PHE A 345 -5.57 -13.04 6.18
C PHE A 345 -7.09 -12.89 6.39
N GLY A 346 -7.88 -13.91 6.02
CA GLY A 346 -9.33 -13.87 6.15
C GLY A 346 -9.99 -12.77 5.32
N TYR A 347 -9.45 -12.50 4.12
CA TYR A 347 -9.95 -11.45 3.21
C TYR A 347 -10.00 -10.04 3.81
N SER A 348 -9.08 -9.77 4.74
CA SER A 348 -8.94 -8.47 5.39
C SER A 348 -7.50 -7.97 5.29
N LEU A 349 -7.34 -6.65 5.25
CA LEU A 349 -6.03 -6.02 5.27
C LEU A 349 -5.39 -6.23 6.66
N PRO A 350 -4.17 -6.80 6.77
CA PRO A 350 -3.55 -7.08 8.07
C PRO A 350 -3.37 -5.85 8.95
N TYR A 351 -2.93 -4.75 8.34
CA TYR A 351 -2.75 -3.44 8.97
C TYR A 351 -2.70 -2.33 7.91
N PRO A 352 -2.99 -1.06 8.26
CA PRO A 352 -3.15 0.03 7.27
C PRO A 352 -1.95 0.32 6.37
N GLN A 353 -0.73 0.06 6.86
CA GLN A 353 0.53 0.29 6.13
C GLN A 353 0.95 -0.89 5.25
N TYR A 354 0.25 -2.04 5.33
CA TYR A 354 0.63 -3.24 4.58
C TYR A 354 0.66 -2.98 3.07
N PHE A 355 1.78 -3.28 2.43
CA PHE A 355 2.01 -3.06 0.99
C PHE A 355 2.60 -4.29 0.29
N GLY A 356 2.45 -5.48 0.89
CA GLY A 356 3.00 -6.72 0.37
C GLY A 356 2.13 -7.43 -0.66
N GLY A 357 2.66 -8.49 -1.24
CA GLY A 357 1.95 -9.31 -2.21
C GLY A 357 1.99 -8.73 -3.63
N VAL A 358 0.99 -7.89 -3.98
CA VAL A 358 0.89 -7.31 -5.32
C VAL A 358 0.66 -5.80 -5.24
N SER A 359 1.55 -5.05 -5.89
CA SER A 359 1.51 -3.59 -5.97
C SER A 359 1.74 -3.08 -7.39
N ALA A 360 1.33 -1.85 -7.64
CA ALA A 360 1.48 -1.21 -8.95
C ALA A 360 1.97 0.23 -8.80
N LEU A 361 2.96 0.61 -9.61
CA LEU A 361 3.57 1.94 -9.61
C LEU A 361 3.81 2.37 -11.05
N THR A 362 3.57 3.65 -11.36
CA THR A 362 4.10 4.19 -12.62
C THR A 362 5.64 4.18 -12.56
N PRO A 363 6.35 4.15 -13.70
CA PRO A 363 7.81 4.27 -13.69
C PRO A 363 8.29 5.50 -12.91
N ASP A 364 7.61 6.64 -13.07
CA ASP A 364 7.93 7.86 -12.33
C ASP A 364 7.77 7.70 -10.82
N GLN A 365 6.67 7.09 -10.36
CA GLN A 365 6.45 6.81 -8.93
C GLN A 365 7.54 5.89 -8.38
N TYR A 366 7.90 4.86 -9.14
CA TYR A 366 8.92 3.89 -8.76
C TYR A 366 10.30 4.55 -8.63
N LEU A 367 10.70 5.36 -9.62
CA LEU A 367 11.97 6.07 -9.60
C LEU A 367 12.01 7.18 -8.53
N LYS A 368 10.89 7.87 -8.29
CA LYS A 368 10.78 8.90 -7.24
C LYS A 368 11.09 8.36 -5.85
N MET A 369 10.78 7.09 -5.60
CA MET A 369 11.09 6.41 -4.33
C MET A 369 12.42 5.64 -4.34
N ASN A 370 13.27 5.87 -5.34
CA ASN A 370 14.52 5.13 -5.57
C ASN A 370 14.28 3.61 -5.69
N GLY A 371 13.13 3.18 -6.22
CA GLY A 371 12.69 1.79 -6.24
C GLY A 371 12.72 1.10 -4.88
N PHE A 372 12.96 -0.22 -4.90
CA PHE A 372 12.82 -1.08 -3.72
C PHE A 372 14.18 -1.32 -3.03
N PRO A 373 14.22 -1.67 -1.73
CA PRO A 373 15.48 -1.93 -1.03
C PRO A 373 16.18 -3.18 -1.60
N ASN A 374 17.51 -3.16 -1.72
CA ASN A 374 18.28 -4.33 -2.17
C ASN A 374 18.83 -5.16 -1.00
N GLU A 375 18.73 -4.67 0.23
CA GLU A 375 19.37 -5.30 1.39
C GLU A 375 18.52 -6.40 2.07
N TYR A 376 17.26 -6.58 1.68
CA TYR A 376 16.39 -7.60 2.29
C TYR A 376 16.65 -8.99 1.70
N TRP A 377 17.57 -9.71 2.31
CA TRP A 377 17.85 -11.12 2.03
C TRP A 377 17.04 -12.02 2.97
N GLY A 378 16.18 -12.85 2.40
CA GLY A 378 15.25 -13.72 3.13
C GLY A 378 13.87 -13.08 3.28
N TRP A 379 13.02 -13.70 4.10
CA TRP A 379 11.63 -13.30 4.26
C TRP A 379 11.46 -12.17 5.29
N GLY A 380 10.70 -11.15 4.91
CA GLY A 380 10.05 -10.21 5.83
C GLY A 380 10.68 -8.81 5.90
N GLY A 381 9.80 -7.82 6.07
CA GLY A 381 10.11 -6.42 6.37
C GLY A 381 10.39 -5.52 5.15
N GLU A 382 10.61 -6.09 3.96
CA GLU A 382 10.87 -5.31 2.76
C GLU A 382 9.63 -4.57 2.28
N ASP A 383 8.45 -5.19 2.40
CA ASP A 383 7.17 -4.57 2.01
C ASP A 383 6.84 -3.36 2.91
N ASP A 384 7.20 -3.42 4.20
CA ASP A 384 7.03 -2.30 5.15
C ASP A 384 8.03 -1.17 4.91
N ASP A 385 9.26 -1.51 4.49
CA ASP A 385 10.26 -0.54 4.02
C ASP A 385 9.73 0.18 2.78
N ILE A 386 9.22 -0.56 1.78
CA ILE A 386 8.60 -0.01 0.58
C ILE A 386 7.45 0.93 0.94
N ALA A 387 6.53 0.53 1.83
CA ALA A 387 5.45 1.39 2.30
C ALA A 387 5.99 2.68 2.95
N THR A 388 7.08 2.58 3.70
CA THR A 388 7.77 3.73 4.30
C THR A 388 8.36 4.64 3.24
N ARG A 389 8.99 4.10 2.19
CA ARG A 389 9.53 4.87 1.05
C ARG A 389 8.44 5.61 0.29
N VAL A 390 7.28 4.99 0.06
CA VAL A 390 6.12 5.66 -0.56
C VAL A 390 5.76 6.92 0.22
N ARG A 391 5.70 6.83 1.56
CA ARG A 391 5.43 7.97 2.44
C ARG A 391 6.55 9.01 2.39
N LEU A 392 7.82 8.59 2.43
CA LEU A 392 8.99 9.49 2.41
C LEU A 392 9.11 10.24 1.07
N ALA A 393 8.71 9.62 -0.04
CA ALA A 393 8.60 10.23 -1.35
C ALA A 393 7.37 11.17 -1.50
N GLY A 394 6.62 11.40 -0.42
CA GLY A 394 5.44 12.27 -0.38
C GLY A 394 4.24 11.70 -1.13
N MET A 395 4.16 10.39 -1.32
CA MET A 395 3.06 9.70 -1.99
C MET A 395 2.15 9.00 -0.97
N LYS A 396 0.94 8.64 -1.41
CA LYS A 396 -0.04 7.90 -0.61
C LYS A 396 -0.38 6.58 -1.31
N ILE A 397 -0.57 5.53 -0.51
CA ILE A 397 -0.98 4.23 -1.02
C ILE A 397 -2.46 4.31 -1.43
N SER A 398 -2.74 4.03 -2.70
CA SER A 398 -4.07 3.83 -3.27
C SER A 398 -4.49 2.37 -3.15
N ARG A 399 -5.77 2.09 -2.93
CA ARG A 399 -6.31 0.73 -2.78
C ARG A 399 -7.66 0.61 -3.50
N PRO A 400 -7.93 -0.49 -4.21
CA PRO A 400 -9.28 -0.80 -4.64
C PRO A 400 -10.18 -1.06 -3.42
N PRO A 401 -11.51 -0.99 -3.58
CA PRO A 401 -12.45 -1.47 -2.57
C PRO A 401 -12.14 -2.92 -2.19
N THR A 402 -12.36 -3.26 -0.91
CA THR A 402 -12.17 -4.63 -0.42
C THR A 402 -13.02 -5.63 -1.20
N SER A 403 -14.21 -5.25 -1.66
CA SER A 403 -15.09 -6.07 -2.51
C SER A 403 -14.51 -6.43 -3.88
N VAL A 404 -13.43 -5.78 -4.31
CA VAL A 404 -12.78 -6.00 -5.61
C VAL A 404 -11.39 -6.61 -5.45
N GLY A 405 -10.58 -6.14 -4.51
CA GLY A 405 -9.18 -6.54 -4.40
C GLY A 405 -8.93 -7.87 -3.69
N HIS A 406 -9.75 -8.87 -3.99
CA HIS A 406 -9.61 -10.24 -3.49
C HIS A 406 -8.48 -10.98 -4.20
N TYR A 407 -7.65 -11.67 -3.42
CA TYR A 407 -6.60 -12.57 -3.91
C TYR A 407 -6.60 -13.87 -3.13
N LYS A 408 -6.30 -14.96 -3.85
CA LYS A 408 -6.06 -16.27 -3.26
C LYS A 408 -4.58 -16.61 -3.33
N MET A 409 -3.99 -16.84 -2.17
CA MET A 409 -2.63 -17.36 -2.05
C MET A 409 -2.61 -18.87 -2.27
N VAL A 410 -1.78 -19.33 -3.19
CA VAL A 410 -1.40 -20.74 -3.35
C VAL A 410 -0.55 -21.12 -2.14
N LYS A 411 -0.96 -22.15 -1.40
CA LYS A 411 -0.26 -22.56 -0.18
C LYS A 411 1.08 -23.21 -0.51
N HIS A 412 2.12 -22.78 0.17
CA HIS A 412 3.44 -23.41 0.15
C HIS A 412 3.97 -23.55 1.58
N ARG A 413 4.93 -24.46 1.80
CA ARG A 413 5.69 -24.53 3.06
C ARG A 413 6.81 -23.50 3.04
N GLY A 414 7.49 -23.28 4.16
CA GLY A 414 8.70 -22.43 4.17
C GLY A 414 9.71 -22.91 3.13
N ASP A 415 10.19 -22.01 2.28
CA ASP A 415 11.14 -22.33 1.21
C ASP A 415 12.58 -22.27 1.74
N LYS A 416 13.39 -23.27 1.38
CA LYS A 416 14.81 -23.26 1.66
C LYS A 416 15.48 -22.07 0.96
N GLY A 417 16.30 -21.34 1.70
CA GLY A 417 16.94 -20.11 1.21
C GLY A 417 15.99 -18.91 1.18
N ASN A 418 14.79 -18.99 1.75
CA ASN A 418 13.92 -17.84 2.01
C ASN A 418 13.46 -17.86 3.48
N GLU A 419 14.37 -18.23 4.36
CA GLU A 419 14.15 -18.21 5.80
C GLU A 419 13.89 -16.77 6.27
N GLU A 420 13.21 -16.64 7.41
CA GLU A 420 12.92 -15.36 8.02
C GLU A 420 14.22 -14.57 8.27
N ASN A 421 14.26 -13.34 7.78
CA ASN A 421 15.42 -12.48 7.96
C ASN A 421 15.50 -12.00 9.43
N PRO A 422 16.56 -12.35 10.18
CA PRO A 422 16.70 -11.94 11.57
C PRO A 422 16.97 -10.44 11.72
N HIS A 423 17.44 -9.78 10.66
CA HIS A 423 17.78 -8.35 10.64
C HIS A 423 16.67 -7.47 10.06
N ARG A 424 15.48 -8.02 9.78
CA ARG A 424 14.38 -7.27 9.12
C ARG A 424 13.97 -6.00 9.87
N PHE A 425 13.94 -6.05 11.20
CA PHE A 425 13.59 -4.90 12.03
C PHE A 425 14.71 -3.86 12.08
N ASP A 426 15.97 -4.30 12.13
CA ASP A 426 17.13 -3.39 12.08
C ASP A 426 17.17 -2.62 10.75
N LEU A 427 16.85 -3.30 9.65
CA LEU A 427 16.73 -2.68 8.33
C LEU A 427 15.57 -1.67 8.31
N LEU A 428 14.40 -2.05 8.81
CA LEU A 428 13.21 -1.21 8.80
C LEU A 428 13.38 0.08 9.62
N VAL A 429 14.10 0.02 10.74
CA VAL A 429 14.44 1.21 11.55
C VAL A 429 15.34 2.18 10.76
N ARG A 430 16.20 1.65 9.89
CA ARG A 430 17.17 2.45 9.11
C ARG A 430 16.59 3.07 7.85
N THR A 431 15.43 2.60 7.37
CA THR A 431 14.81 3.04 6.11
C THR A 431 14.79 4.56 5.95
N GLN A 432 14.47 5.31 7.01
CA GLN A 432 14.42 6.79 6.94
C GLN A 432 15.73 7.43 6.49
N ASN A 433 16.86 6.82 6.82
CA ASN A 433 18.20 7.35 6.55
C ASN A 433 18.87 6.67 5.33
N SER A 434 18.46 5.45 4.98
CA SER A 434 19.12 4.64 3.95
C SER A 434 18.39 4.59 2.60
N TRP A 435 17.10 4.94 2.52
CA TRP A 435 16.31 4.72 1.30
C TRP A 435 16.82 5.45 0.04
N THR A 436 17.52 6.57 0.21
CA THR A 436 18.15 7.31 -0.89
C THR A 436 19.49 6.71 -1.33
N GLN A 437 20.07 5.81 -0.54
CA GLN A 437 21.37 5.17 -0.79
C GLN A 437 21.23 3.70 -1.22
N ASP A 438 20.21 3.01 -0.73
CA ASP A 438 19.87 1.64 -1.12
C ASP A 438 18.61 1.62 -1.99
N GLY A 439 18.74 1.27 -3.27
CA GLY A 439 17.60 1.16 -4.17
C GLY A 439 18.00 0.96 -5.63
N MET A 440 17.26 1.55 -6.55
CA MET A 440 17.56 1.49 -7.99
C MET A 440 18.94 2.09 -8.31
N ASN A 441 19.35 3.15 -7.61
CA ASN A 441 20.66 3.75 -7.81
C ASN A 441 21.85 2.85 -7.41
N SER A 442 21.67 1.94 -6.44
CA SER A 442 22.69 1.01 -5.96
C SER A 442 22.49 -0.42 -6.47
N LEU A 443 21.51 -0.65 -7.34
CA LEU A 443 21.18 -1.96 -7.89
C LEU A 443 22.37 -2.54 -8.69
N THR A 444 22.94 -3.62 -8.16
CA THR A 444 24.01 -4.41 -8.77
C THR A 444 23.53 -5.84 -9.05
N TYR A 445 23.75 -6.31 -10.27
CA TYR A 445 23.45 -7.68 -10.72
C TYR A 445 24.21 -7.96 -12.02
N ARG A 446 24.33 -9.24 -12.36
CA ARG A 446 24.80 -9.70 -13.68
C ARG A 446 23.66 -10.45 -14.37
N LEU A 447 23.29 -9.97 -15.56
CA LEU A 447 22.35 -10.68 -16.43
C LEU A 447 23.04 -11.93 -17.00
N LEU A 448 22.50 -13.11 -16.71
CA LEU A 448 23.05 -14.38 -17.20
C LEU A 448 22.35 -14.86 -18.47
N ALA A 449 21.02 -14.73 -18.51
CA ALA A 449 20.21 -15.14 -19.66
C ALA A 449 18.96 -14.28 -19.76
N ARG A 450 18.50 -14.07 -20.99
CA ARG A 450 17.22 -13.45 -21.32
C ARG A 450 16.61 -14.22 -22.49
N GLU A 451 15.44 -14.81 -22.27
CA GLU A 451 14.77 -15.67 -23.23
C GLU A 451 13.30 -15.26 -23.40
N LEU A 452 12.87 -15.09 -24.65
CA LEU A 452 11.47 -14.84 -24.98
C LEU A 452 10.74 -16.19 -25.06
N GLY A 453 10.16 -16.62 -23.94
CA GLY A 453 9.32 -17.82 -23.89
C GLY A 453 7.92 -17.56 -24.48
N PRO A 454 7.11 -18.59 -24.70
CA PRO A 454 5.79 -18.41 -25.33
C PRO A 454 4.79 -17.65 -24.44
N LEU A 455 4.97 -17.65 -23.12
CA LEU A 455 4.02 -17.09 -22.15
C LEU A 455 4.61 -15.99 -21.27
N TYR A 456 5.93 -15.82 -21.26
CA TYR A 456 6.63 -14.81 -20.48
C TYR A 456 8.06 -14.63 -20.98
N THR A 457 8.65 -13.50 -20.64
CA THR A 457 10.08 -13.24 -20.81
C THR A 457 10.81 -13.75 -19.57
N ASN A 458 11.69 -14.73 -19.75
CA ASN A 458 12.50 -15.31 -18.69
C ASN A 458 13.82 -14.54 -18.58
N ILE A 459 14.09 -13.95 -17.41
CA ILE A 459 15.32 -13.22 -17.13
C ILE A 459 16.02 -13.92 -15.99
N THR A 460 17.18 -14.50 -16.24
CA THR A 460 18.01 -15.10 -15.19
C THR A 460 19.10 -14.12 -14.77
N ALA A 461 19.07 -13.73 -13.49
CA ALA A 461 19.97 -12.74 -12.93
C ALA A 461 20.74 -13.28 -11.72
N ASP A 462 22.05 -13.03 -11.71
CA ASP A 462 22.90 -13.19 -10.54
C ASP A 462 22.93 -11.88 -9.76
N ILE A 463 22.29 -11.88 -8.59
CA ILE A 463 22.12 -10.70 -7.75
C ILE A 463 23.15 -10.62 -6.62
N GLY A 464 24.17 -11.48 -6.63
CA GLY A 464 25.16 -11.62 -5.56
C GLY A 464 24.65 -12.45 -4.39
N THR A 465 25.34 -12.32 -3.25
CA THR A 465 25.07 -13.08 -2.02
C THR A 465 24.72 -12.17 -0.86
N ASP A 466 23.98 -12.70 0.11
CA ASP A 466 23.72 -12.00 1.37
C ASP A 466 25.04 -11.68 2.09
N PRO A 467 25.41 -10.39 2.26
CA PRO A 467 26.64 -10.00 2.94
C PRO A 467 26.64 -10.34 4.44
N ARG A 468 25.45 -10.59 5.02
CA ARG A 468 25.24 -10.97 6.42
C ARG A 468 24.93 -12.46 6.60
N GLY A 469 24.80 -13.20 5.51
CA GLY A 469 24.54 -14.63 5.55
C GLY A 469 25.74 -15.42 6.09
N PRO A 470 25.54 -16.71 6.43
CA PRO A 470 26.66 -17.59 6.76
C PRO A 470 27.65 -17.54 5.60
N ARG A 471 28.88 -17.10 5.87
CA ARG A 471 29.94 -17.15 4.86
C ARG A 471 30.06 -18.60 4.41
N ALA A 472 29.93 -18.85 3.11
CA ALA A 472 30.28 -20.16 2.56
C ALA A 472 31.67 -20.51 3.11
N PRO A 473 31.93 -21.77 3.53
CA PRO A 473 33.29 -22.18 3.82
C PRO A 473 34.12 -21.79 2.60
N SER A 474 35.16 -20.99 2.81
CA SER A 474 36.13 -20.69 1.76
C SER A 474 36.49 -22.03 1.14
N GLY A 475 36.08 -22.27 -0.10
CA GLY A 475 36.44 -23.50 -0.80
C GLY A 475 37.97 -23.67 -0.76
N PRO A 476 38.49 -24.89 -0.99
CA PRO A 476 39.93 -25.11 -0.98
C PRO A 476 40.60 -24.07 -1.88
N ARG A 477 41.56 -23.31 -1.34
CA ARG A 477 42.41 -22.42 -2.14
C ARG A 477 43.21 -23.31 -3.08
N TYR A 478 42.73 -23.50 -4.29
CA TYR A 478 43.57 -24.05 -5.34
C TYR A 478 44.60 -22.99 -5.73
N PRO A 479 45.90 -23.34 -5.78
CA PRO A 479 46.94 -22.41 -6.18
C PRO A 479 46.72 -21.92 -7.62
N PRO A 480 47.18 -20.70 -7.96
CA PRO A 480 46.95 -20.11 -9.28
C PRO A 480 47.63 -20.97 -10.36
N GLY A 481 46.82 -21.58 -11.25
CA GLY A 481 47.32 -22.41 -12.36
C GLY A 481 46.48 -23.63 -12.73
N SER A 482 45.45 -24.01 -11.95
CA SER A 482 44.73 -25.28 -12.16
C SER A 482 43.47 -25.21 -13.07
N SER A 483 43.22 -24.10 -13.76
CA SER A 483 42.02 -23.95 -14.61
C SER A 483 41.95 -24.94 -15.77
N GLN A 484 43.08 -25.51 -16.19
CA GLN A 484 43.13 -26.60 -17.19
C GLN A 484 42.83 -27.99 -16.59
N ALA A 485 43.29 -28.27 -15.36
CA ALA A 485 43.08 -29.58 -14.73
C ALA A 485 41.60 -29.83 -14.39
N PHE A 486 40.91 -28.80 -13.88
CA PHE A 486 39.47 -28.87 -13.59
C PHE A 486 38.63 -29.05 -14.87
N ARG A 487 39.03 -28.39 -15.96
CA ARG A 487 38.35 -28.48 -17.26
C ARG A 487 38.54 -29.85 -17.91
N GLN A 488 39.72 -30.48 -17.77
CA GLN A 488 39.95 -31.85 -18.23
C GLN A 488 39.21 -32.90 -17.37
N GLU A 489 39.15 -32.71 -16.06
CA GLU A 489 38.41 -33.61 -15.17
C GLU A 489 36.90 -33.62 -15.46
N MET A 490 36.32 -32.45 -15.77
CA MET A 490 34.89 -32.33 -16.13
C MET A 490 34.57 -32.90 -17.52
N LEU A 491 35.55 -32.95 -18.44
CA LEU A 491 35.38 -33.54 -19.78
C LEU A 491 35.56 -35.07 -19.79
N GLN A 492 36.26 -35.65 -18.80
CA GLN A 492 36.47 -37.11 -18.69
C GLN A 492 35.35 -37.84 -17.92
N ARG A 493 34.49 -37.12 -17.19
CA ARG A 493 33.37 -37.73 -16.47
C ARG A 493 32.21 -38.03 -17.42
N GLN A 494 32.08 -39.29 -17.83
CA GLN A 494 30.85 -39.77 -18.47
C GLN A 494 29.65 -39.68 -17.50
N PRO A 495 28.42 -39.43 -18.00
CA PRO A 495 27.24 -39.40 -17.17
C PRO A 495 27.00 -40.77 -16.51
N PRO A 496 26.47 -40.81 -15.27
CA PRO A 496 26.18 -42.08 -14.61
C PRO A 496 25.16 -42.90 -15.42
N ALA A 497 25.45 -44.19 -15.58
CA ALA A 497 24.58 -45.14 -16.25
C ALA A 497 23.20 -45.19 -15.59
N ARG A 498 22.14 -45.23 -16.41
CA ARG A 498 20.76 -45.38 -15.94
C ARG A 498 20.63 -46.62 -15.05
N PRO A 499 19.88 -46.57 -13.93
CA PRO A 499 19.62 -47.76 -13.14
C PRO A 499 18.81 -48.76 -13.97
N GLY A 500 19.26 -50.03 -13.97
CA GLY A 500 18.57 -51.14 -14.63
C GLY A 500 17.21 -51.45 -13.99
N PRO A 501 16.35 -52.22 -14.68
CA PRO A 501 15.02 -52.55 -14.19
C PRO A 501 15.11 -53.44 -12.93
N PRO A 502 14.13 -53.34 -12.01
CA PRO A 502 14.13 -54.11 -10.77
C PRO A 502 13.95 -55.62 -11.06
N PRO A 503 14.52 -56.49 -10.20
CA PRO A 503 14.46 -57.94 -10.42
C PRO A 503 13.04 -58.47 -10.26
N THR A 504 12.63 -59.33 -11.19
CA THR A 504 11.40 -60.11 -11.15
C THR A 504 11.39 -61.04 -9.94
N ALA A 505 10.35 -60.94 -9.12
CA ALA A 505 10.10 -61.87 -8.02
C ALA A 505 9.76 -63.27 -8.58
N ASN A 506 10.63 -64.25 -8.31
CA ASN A 506 10.33 -65.66 -8.52
C ASN A 506 9.28 -66.12 -7.51
N HIS A 507 8.07 -66.42 -7.99
CA HIS A 507 7.13 -67.25 -7.27
C HIS A 507 7.62 -68.70 -7.30
N THR A 508 8.26 -69.14 -6.22
CA THR A 508 8.41 -70.56 -5.91
C THR A 508 7.34 -70.94 -4.90
N ALA A 509 6.39 -71.74 -5.37
CA ALA A 509 5.38 -72.40 -4.56
C ALA A 509 6.04 -73.38 -3.56
N LEU A 510 5.60 -73.35 -2.31
CA LEU A 510 5.82 -74.42 -1.34
C LEU A 510 4.50 -74.76 -0.65
N ARG A 511 4.11 -76.02 -0.86
CA ARG A 511 3.04 -76.80 -0.24
C ARG A 511 3.32 -77.05 1.25
N GLY A 512 2.23 -77.25 2.00
CA GLY A 512 2.15 -78.08 3.21
C GLY A 512 1.91 -77.27 4.49
N SER A 513 0.70 -77.27 5.08
CA SER A 513 0.02 -78.34 5.85
C SER A 513 0.22 -78.18 7.37
N HIS A 514 -0.72 -77.52 8.05
CA HIS A 514 -1.64 -78.09 9.05
C HIS A 514 -2.41 -76.98 9.78
#